data_AF-A0A699YJD4-F1
#
_entry.id   AF-A0A699YJD4-F1
#
_cell.length_a   1.000
_cell.length_b   1.000
_cell.length_c   1.000
_cell.angle_alpha   90.00
_cell.angle_beta   90.00
_cell.angle_gamma   90.00
#
_symmetry.space_group_name_H-M   'P 1'
#
loop_
_entity.id
_entity.type
_entity.pdbx_description
1 polymer ?
#
loop_
_entity_poly.entity_id
_entity_poly.type
_entity_poly.pdbx_seq_one_letter_code
_entity_poly.pdbx_strand_id
1 'polypeptide(L)'
;MQEHAAKKVPLEVVQGVKHHAGVLSMGRYDDPNSGTSSFSMLLGDAPHLDMQYTIFGQVTRGMEVLHKLEELPTKREGIFVM
;
A
#
# COMPACT_ATOMS: atom_id res chain seq x y z
N MET A 1 14.76 -9.47 -25.13
CA MET A 1 13.83 -9.31 -23.98
C MET A 1 13.01 -8.07 -24.26
N GLN A 2 11.74 -8.22 -24.63
CA GLN A 2 10.86 -7.06 -24.84
C GLN A 2 10.56 -6.44 -23.47
N GLU A 3 11.11 -5.25 -23.26
CA GLU A 3 10.72 -4.33 -22.21
C GLU A 3 9.27 -3.93 -22.47
N HIS A 4 8.33 -4.74 -21.95
CA HIS A 4 6.98 -4.24 -21.73
C HIS A 4 7.13 -3.16 -20.68
N ALA A 5 7.28 -1.91 -21.10
CA ALA A 5 7.30 -0.77 -20.21
C ALA A 5 6.06 -0.89 -19.32
N ALA A 6 6.28 -1.25 -18.04
CA ALA A 6 5.20 -1.36 -17.09
C ALA A 6 4.53 0.01 -17.05
N LYS A 7 3.30 0.09 -17.58
CA LYS A 7 2.55 1.34 -17.63
C LYS A 7 2.43 1.83 -16.19
N LYS A 8 3.11 2.92 -15.89
CA LYS A 8 3.09 3.54 -14.57
C LYS A 8 1.75 4.25 -14.38
N VAL A 9 1.24 4.19 -13.16
CA VAL A 9 0.02 4.88 -12.73
C VAL A 9 0.44 6.14 -11.94
N PRO A 10 -0.13 7.31 -12.25
CA PRO A 10 0.15 8.53 -11.50
C PRO A 10 -0.39 8.46 -10.07
N LEU A 11 0.06 9.38 -9.22
CA LEU A 11 -0.51 9.56 -7.88
C LEU A 11 -1.96 10.08 -7.99
N GLU A 12 -2.89 9.44 -7.28
CA GLU A 12 -4.30 9.81 -7.21
C GLU A 12 -4.70 9.95 -5.74
N VAL A 13 -4.94 11.18 -5.29
CA VAL A 13 -5.29 11.47 -3.89
C VAL A 13 -6.52 12.34 -3.81
N VAL A 14 -7.39 12.03 -2.85
CA VAL A 14 -8.66 12.73 -2.62
C VAL A 14 -8.72 13.16 -1.17
N GLN A 15 -9.02 14.44 -0.94
CA GLN A 15 -9.14 14.98 0.41
C GLN A 15 -10.24 14.25 1.19
N GLY A 16 -9.91 13.79 2.40
CA GLY A 16 -10.83 13.07 3.29
C GLY A 16 -10.74 11.55 3.20
N VAL A 17 -10.05 10.99 2.19
CA VAL A 17 -9.72 9.56 2.13
C VAL A 17 -8.43 9.32 2.92
N LYS A 18 -8.51 8.49 3.97
CA LYS A 18 -7.43 8.31 4.95
C LYS A 18 -6.99 6.87 5.08
N HIS A 19 -5.71 6.67 5.37
CA HIS A 19 -5.10 5.38 5.62
C HIS A 19 -5.44 4.89 7.04
N HIS A 20 -6.38 3.93 7.09
CA HIS A 20 -6.79 3.22 8.29
C HIS A 20 -6.68 1.70 8.07
N ALA A 21 -6.86 0.91 9.12
CA ALA A 21 -6.80 -0.54 9.03
C ALA A 21 -7.72 -1.10 7.93
N GLY A 22 -7.20 -2.02 7.12
CA GLY A 22 -7.89 -2.65 6.00
C GLY A 22 -7.85 -1.88 4.68
N VAL A 23 -7.28 -0.68 4.63
CA VAL A 23 -7.12 0.09 3.40
C VAL A 23 -6.03 -0.51 2.50
N LEU A 24 -6.30 -0.53 1.19
CA LEU A 24 -5.33 -0.89 0.14
C LEU A 24 -4.71 0.39 -0.43
N SER A 25 -3.38 0.46 -0.37
CA SER A 25 -2.58 1.61 -0.82
C SER A 25 -1.57 1.20 -1.90
N MET A 26 -1.41 2.03 -2.93
CA MET A 26 -0.51 1.75 -4.06
C MET A 26 0.94 1.97 -3.67
N GLY A 27 1.79 0.96 -3.90
CA GLY A 27 3.23 1.07 -3.74
C GLY A 27 3.86 1.88 -4.87
N ARG A 28 4.84 2.71 -4.53
CA ARG A 28 5.61 3.53 -5.47
C ARG A 28 7.06 3.64 -5.04
N TYR A 29 7.92 4.07 -5.95
CA TYR A 29 9.28 4.54 -5.65
C TYR A 29 9.25 6.04 -5.29
N ASP A 30 10.41 6.69 -5.34
CA ASP A 30 10.57 8.12 -5.01
C ASP A 30 9.67 9.02 -5.88
N ASP A 31 9.51 8.68 -7.16
CA ASP A 31 8.61 9.39 -8.08
C ASP A 31 7.14 9.10 -7.70
N PRO A 32 6.33 10.12 -7.35
CA PRO A 32 4.89 9.96 -7.08
C PRO A 32 4.13 9.22 -8.19
N ASN A 33 4.56 9.34 -9.45
CA ASN A 33 3.91 8.76 -10.62
C ASN A 33 4.53 7.43 -11.06
N SER A 34 5.12 6.68 -10.12
CA SER A 34 5.79 5.41 -10.38
C SER A 34 5.02 4.18 -9.91
N GLY A 35 3.74 4.32 -9.57
CA GLY A 35 2.89 3.19 -9.20
C GLY A 35 2.84 2.15 -10.31
N THR A 36 2.97 0.88 -9.95
CA THR A 36 2.91 -0.24 -10.91
C THR A 36 1.93 -1.31 -10.42
N SER A 37 2.43 -2.39 -9.82
CA SER A 37 1.61 -3.52 -9.35
C SER A 37 1.79 -3.85 -7.87
N SER A 38 2.81 -3.29 -7.22
CA SER A 38 3.00 -3.45 -5.78
C SER A 38 1.98 -2.62 -5.02
N PHE A 39 1.39 -3.20 -3.98
CA PHE A 39 0.46 -2.53 -3.10
C PHE A 39 0.65 -3.02 -1.66
N SER A 40 0.10 -2.27 -0.73
CA SER A 40 0.12 -2.57 0.70
C SER A 40 -1.29 -2.65 1.23
N MET A 41 -1.51 -3.53 2.21
CA MET A 41 -2.74 -3.57 3.02
C MET A 41 -2.39 -3.08 4.42
N LEU A 42 -3.11 -2.09 4.92
CA LEU A 42 -2.82 -1.51 6.23
C LEU A 42 -3.36 -2.38 7.37
N LEU A 43 -2.50 -2.62 8.36
CA LEU A 43 -2.86 -3.33 9.60
C LEU A 43 -3.37 -2.37 10.68
N GLY A 44 -3.13 -1.06 10.53
CA GLY A 44 -3.51 -0.02 11.48
C GLY A 44 -3.57 1.36 10.83
N ASP A 45 -3.82 2.38 11.63
CA ASP A 45 -3.90 3.77 11.17
C ASP A 45 -2.52 4.32 10.81
N ALA A 46 -2.42 4.93 9.62
CA ALA A 46 -1.16 5.44 9.07
C ALA A 46 -1.33 6.85 8.49
N PRO A 47 -1.62 7.87 9.32
CA PRO A 47 -1.89 9.23 8.85
C PRO A 47 -0.70 9.90 8.14
N HIS A 48 0.52 9.41 8.36
CA HIS A 48 1.72 9.88 7.67
C HIS A 48 1.75 9.50 6.17
N LEU A 49 0.91 8.57 5.73
CA LEU A 49 0.77 8.17 4.32
C LEU A 49 -0.34 8.96 3.59
N ASP A 50 -1.21 9.66 4.33
CA ASP A 50 -2.32 10.41 3.76
C ASP A 50 -1.82 11.45 2.75
N MET A 51 -2.52 11.57 1.62
CA MET A 51 -2.15 12.44 0.50
C MET A 51 -0.78 12.15 -0.14
N GLN A 52 -0.03 11.13 0.31
CA GLN A 52 1.28 10.73 -0.24
C GLN A 52 1.22 9.43 -1.05
N TYR A 53 0.19 8.61 -0.82
CA TYR A 53 -0.04 7.34 -1.48
C TYR A 53 -1.50 7.21 -1.91
N THR A 54 -1.72 6.62 -3.10
CA THR A 54 -3.06 6.40 -3.67
C THR A 54 -3.77 5.30 -2.89
N ILE A 55 -4.93 5.65 -2.32
CA ILE A 55 -5.88 4.67 -1.79
C ILE A 55 -6.85 4.27 -2.90
N PHE A 56 -6.90 2.98 -3.22
CA PHE A 56 -7.77 2.47 -4.30
C PHE A 56 -8.81 1.44 -3.83
N GLY A 57 -8.80 1.05 -2.56
CA GLY A 57 -9.79 0.12 -2.03
C GLY A 57 -9.67 -0.11 -0.54
N GLN A 58 -10.58 -0.92 -0.01
CA GLN A 58 -10.55 -1.41 1.36
C GLN A 58 -11.03 -2.86 1.42
N VAL A 59 -10.52 -3.61 2.37
CA VAL A 59 -11.01 -4.95 2.70
C VAL A 59 -12.43 -4.83 3.25
N THR A 60 -13.38 -5.53 2.63
CA THR A 60 -14.80 -5.52 3.05
C THR A 60 -15.19 -6.79 3.81
N ARG A 61 -14.44 -7.88 3.64
CA ARG A 61 -14.58 -9.18 4.31
C ARG A 61 -13.21 -9.84 4.39
N GLY A 62 -12.96 -10.68 5.40
CA GLY A 62 -11.68 -11.38 5.57
C GLY A 62 -10.63 -10.62 6.38
N MET A 63 -11.03 -9.66 7.21
CA MET A 63 -10.11 -8.95 8.13
C MET A 63 -9.41 -9.92 9.08
N GLU A 64 -10.07 -11.00 9.47
CA GLU A 64 -9.50 -12.09 10.25
C GLU A 64 -8.32 -12.79 9.57
N VAL A 65 -8.29 -12.81 8.23
CA VAL A 65 -7.14 -13.35 7.48
C VAL A 65 -5.98 -12.37 7.53
N LEU A 66 -6.26 -11.07 7.42
CA LEU A 66 -5.25 -10.02 7.51
C LEU A 66 -4.60 -10.01 8.91
N HIS A 67 -5.37 -10.14 9.99
CA HIS A 67 -4.84 -10.28 11.34
C HIS A 67 -4.00 -11.55 11.53
N LYS A 68 -4.37 -12.67 10.90
CA LYS A 68 -3.52 -13.88 10.92
C LYS A 68 -2.19 -13.67 10.20
N LEU A 69 -2.14 -12.85 9.15
CA LEU A 69 -0.88 -12.50 8.48
C LEU A 69 0.01 -11.61 9.35
N GLU A 70 -0.58 -10.70 10.12
CA GLU A 70 0.11 -9.84 11.08
C GLU A 70 0.82 -10.64 12.19
N GLU A 71 0.25 -11.75 12.63
CA GLU A 71 0.82 -12.61 13.68
C GLU A 71 2.02 -13.46 13.21
N LEU A 72 2.31 -13.50 11.90
CA LEU A 72 3.39 -14.33 11.38
C LEU A 72 4.77 -13.80 11.82
N PRO A 73 5.70 -14.68 12.25
CA PRO A 73 7.04 -14.26 12.62
C PRO A 73 7.78 -13.57 11.46
N THR A 74 8.19 -12.32 11.67
CA THR A 74 9.01 -11.56 10.71
C THR A 74 10.45 -11.46 11.17
N LYS A 75 11.37 -11.35 10.21
CA LYS A 75 12.75 -10.95 10.47
C LYS A 75 12.86 -9.43 10.42
N ARG A 76 13.86 -8.87 11.11
CA ARG A 76 14.24 -7.46 10.95
C ARG A 76 15.12 -7.27 9.70
N GLU A 77 14.58 -7.67 8.56
CA GLU A 77 15.22 -7.56 7.25
C GLU A 77 14.25 -6.94 6.22
N GLY A 78 14.76 -6.13 5.29
CA GLY A 78 14.00 -5.59 4.16
C GLY A 78 13.69 -4.09 4.25
N ILE A 79 13.05 -3.57 3.19
CA ILE A 79 12.83 -2.13 2.97
C ILE A 79 11.85 -1.48 3.95
N PHE A 80 11.12 -2.28 4.72
CA PHE A 80 10.08 -1.82 5.66
C PHE A 80 10.50 -1.95 7.13
N VAL A 81 11.75 -2.31 7.39
CA VAL A 81 12.31 -2.38 8.74
C VAL A 81 12.88 -1.02 9.07
N MET A 82 12.12 -0.22 9.83
CA MET A 82 12.58 1.02 10.45
C MET A 82 13.36 0.74 11.74
#